data_AF-A0A0K1PCN3-F1
#
_entry.id   AF-A0A0K1PCN3-F1
#
_cell.length_a   1.000
_cell.length_b   1.000
_cell.length_c   1.000
_cell.angle_alpha   90.00
_cell.angle_beta   90.00
_cell.angle_gamma   90.00
#
_symmetry.space_group_name_H-M   'P 1'
#
loop_
_entity.id
_entity.type
_entity.pdbx_description
1 polymer ?
#
loop_
_entity_poly.entity_id
_entity_poly.type
_entity_poly.pdbx_seq_one_letter_code
_entity_poly.pdbx_strand_id
1 'polypeptide(L)'
;MIDATGRSRQGPDRASPDQSAGAPEARAIRLQRLLTERGLTAAIAPGSTAVAILGDAPALQHRLLEGTPPVIARMEGGRLLLDVRTIREEELEALAEAVRIARRKDLALMV
;
A
#
# COMPACT_ATOMS: atom_id res chain seq x y z
N MET A 1 -30.59 16.15 28.99
CA MET A 1 -31.61 17.22 29.01
C MET A 1 -32.22 17.28 27.62
N ILE A 2 -33.50 16.90 27.49
CA ILE A 2 -34.25 16.68 26.23
C ILE A 2 -35.18 17.88 26.06
N ASP A 3 -35.28 18.48 24.89
CA ASP A 3 -36.27 19.56 24.65
C ASP A 3 -37.64 19.00 24.22
N ALA A 4 -38.66 19.82 24.40
CA ALA A 4 -40.09 19.49 24.31
C ALA A 4 -40.59 19.10 22.90
N THR A 5 -39.70 18.80 21.95
CA THR A 5 -40.03 18.35 20.58
C THR A 5 -39.45 16.97 20.24
N GLY A 6 -38.80 16.29 21.19
CA GLY A 6 -38.37 14.90 21.01
C GLY A 6 -37.25 14.69 19.99
N ARG A 7 -36.56 15.76 19.54
CA ARG A 7 -35.43 15.64 18.63
C ARG A 7 -34.13 15.46 19.41
N SER A 8 -33.49 14.31 19.18
CA SER A 8 -32.18 14.01 19.73
C SER A 8 -31.16 15.07 19.26
N ARG A 9 -30.51 15.76 20.20
CA ARG A 9 -29.33 16.59 19.92
C ARG A 9 -28.18 15.65 19.56
N GLN A 10 -28.05 15.36 18.27
CA GLN A 10 -26.86 14.71 17.73
C GLN A 10 -25.68 15.63 18.05
N GLY A 11 -24.81 15.18 18.96
CA GLY A 11 -23.68 15.96 19.47
C GLY A 11 -22.74 16.40 18.34
N PRO A 12 -21.96 17.47 18.56
CA PRO A 12 -21.09 18.02 17.53
C PRO A 12 -20.03 16.99 17.14
N ASP A 13 -20.08 16.63 15.86
CA ASP A 13 -18.96 16.38 14.98
C ASP A 13 -17.74 15.68 15.62
N ARG A 14 -17.76 14.35 15.62
CA ARG A 14 -16.56 13.55 15.87
C ARG A 14 -15.62 13.81 14.70
N ALA A 15 -14.62 14.67 14.94
CA ALA A 15 -13.34 14.76 14.25
C ALA A 15 -13.34 14.10 12.86
N SER A 16 -13.64 14.91 11.84
CA SER A 16 -13.33 14.54 10.45
C SER A 16 -11.87 14.09 10.39
N PRO A 17 -11.56 12.83 10.07
CA PRO A 17 -10.19 12.42 9.86
C PRO A 17 -9.72 13.15 8.61
N ASP A 18 -8.80 14.07 8.83
CA ASP A 18 -7.88 14.66 7.87
C ASP A 18 -8.02 14.14 6.43
N GLN A 19 -8.90 14.79 5.65
CA GLN A 19 -9.13 14.50 4.23
C GLN A 19 -7.99 15.01 3.33
N SER A 20 -6.89 15.52 3.91
CA SER A 20 -5.76 16.08 3.16
C SER A 20 -4.66 15.08 2.81
N ALA A 21 -4.72 13.85 3.36
CA ALA A 21 -4.00 12.71 2.84
C ALA A 21 -4.89 11.97 1.83
N GLY A 22 -4.50 11.97 0.55
CA GLY A 22 -5.27 11.37 -0.54
C GLY A 22 -5.87 10.01 -0.17
N ALA A 23 -7.14 9.79 -0.59
CA ALA A 23 -7.90 8.59 -0.27
C ALA A 23 -7.02 7.32 -0.46
N PRO A 24 -7.03 6.36 0.48
CA PRO A 24 -6.18 5.16 0.37
C PRO A 24 -6.27 4.45 -0.99
N GLU A 25 -7.44 4.45 -1.62
CA GLU A 25 -7.60 3.93 -2.99
C GLU A 25 -6.77 4.70 -4.03
N ALA A 26 -6.75 6.04 -3.97
CA ALA A 26 -5.93 6.86 -4.85
C ALA A 26 -4.42 6.57 -4.67
N ARG A 27 -3.99 6.33 -3.42
CA ARG A 27 -2.62 5.87 -3.12
C ARG A 27 -2.31 4.51 -3.71
N ALA A 28 -3.25 3.57 -3.65
CA ALA A 28 -3.08 2.24 -4.21
C ALA A 28 -2.97 2.29 -5.75
N ILE A 29 -3.80 3.10 -6.40
CA ILE A 29 -3.71 3.37 -7.85
C ILE A 29 -2.36 4.01 -8.20
N ARG A 30 -1.90 4.99 -7.41
CA ARG A 30 -0.61 5.64 -7.62
C ARG A 30 0.56 4.66 -7.47
N LEU A 31 0.56 3.86 -6.41
CA LEU A 31 1.59 2.85 -6.16
C LEU A 31 1.61 1.81 -7.29
N GLN A 32 0.45 1.31 -7.73
CA GLN A 32 0.36 0.40 -8.86
C GLN A 32 1.06 1.00 -10.09
N ARG A 33 0.75 2.26 -10.42
CA ARG A 33 1.35 2.95 -11.57
C ARG A 33 2.88 3.03 -11.45
N LEU A 34 3.39 3.46 -10.29
CA LEU A 34 4.84 3.57 -10.03
C LEU A 34 5.57 2.23 -10.16
N LEU A 35 4.94 1.13 -9.75
CA LEU A 35 5.49 -0.22 -9.88
C LEU A 35 5.51 -0.66 -11.35
N THR A 36 4.42 -0.42 -12.08
CA THR A 36 4.32 -0.76 -13.51
C THR A 36 5.30 0.05 -14.36
N GLU A 37 5.47 1.35 -14.11
CA GLU A 37 6.48 2.20 -14.76
C GLU A 37 7.92 1.68 -14.56
N ARG A 38 8.17 0.95 -13.47
CA ARG A 38 9.46 0.32 -13.15
C ARG A 38 9.59 -1.11 -13.69
N GLY A 39 8.64 -1.57 -14.50
CA GLY A 39 8.65 -2.91 -15.12
C GLY A 39 8.17 -4.04 -14.20
N LEU A 40 7.51 -3.74 -13.09
CA LEU A 40 6.96 -4.75 -12.18
C LEU A 40 5.51 -5.07 -12.56
N THR A 41 5.15 -6.36 -12.52
CA THR A 41 3.76 -6.80 -12.68
C THR A 41 3.00 -6.61 -11.37
N ALA A 42 2.23 -5.53 -11.29
CA ALA A 42 1.43 -5.14 -10.13
C ALA A 42 -0.06 -5.02 -10.47
N ALA A 43 -0.92 -5.45 -9.55
CA ALA A 43 -2.37 -5.44 -9.72
C ALA A 43 -3.09 -4.93 -8.47
N ILE A 44 -4.24 -4.29 -8.67
CA ILE A 44 -5.16 -3.84 -7.62
C ILE A 44 -6.55 -4.35 -7.96
N ALA A 45 -7.27 -4.91 -6.99
CA ALA A 45 -8.69 -5.23 -7.17
C ALA A 45 -9.55 -3.96 -7.00
N PRO A 46 -10.69 -3.83 -7.69
CA PRO A 46 -11.59 -2.68 -7.50
C PRO A 46 -11.96 -2.49 -6.02
N GLY A 47 -11.85 -1.25 -5.51
CA GLY A 47 -12.12 -0.91 -4.10
C GLY A 47 -11.08 -1.45 -3.09
N SER A 48 -9.98 -2.05 -3.55
CA SER A 48 -8.91 -2.53 -2.68
C SER A 48 -7.95 -1.40 -2.28
N THR A 49 -7.43 -1.48 -1.06
CA THR A 49 -6.32 -0.65 -0.60
C THR A 49 -4.98 -1.41 -0.60
N ALA A 50 -4.95 -2.59 -1.19
CA ALA A 50 -3.74 -3.40 -1.30
C ALA A 50 -3.34 -3.59 -2.76
N VAL A 51 -2.05 -3.39 -3.02
CA VAL A 51 -1.42 -3.64 -4.33
C VAL A 51 -0.70 -4.99 -4.26
N ALA A 52 -1.06 -5.88 -5.19
CA ALA A 52 -0.45 -7.19 -5.33
C ALA A 52 0.71 -7.14 -6.32
N ILE A 53 1.86 -7.65 -5.93
CA ILE A 53 3.02 -7.88 -6.80
C ILE A 53 3.10 -9.37 -7.10
N LEU A 54 3.13 -9.71 -8.39
CA LEU A 54 3.26 -11.09 -8.85
C LEU A 54 4.72 -11.53 -8.89
N GLY A 55 5.00 -12.83 -8.70
CA GLY A 55 6.34 -13.44 -8.77
C GLY A 55 6.64 -14.30 -7.54
N ASP A 56 7.92 -14.64 -7.31
CA ASP A 56 8.35 -15.39 -6.12
C ASP A 56 8.20 -14.53 -4.85
N ALA A 57 7.02 -14.64 -4.22
CA ALA A 57 6.65 -13.83 -3.07
C ALA A 57 7.54 -14.06 -1.83
N PRO A 58 7.86 -15.31 -1.41
CA PRO A 58 8.79 -15.55 -0.30
C PRO A 58 10.17 -14.93 -0.51
N ALA A 59 10.78 -15.15 -1.68
CA ALA A 59 12.11 -14.62 -1.95
C ALA A 59 12.09 -13.08 -2.04
N LEU A 60 11.05 -12.50 -2.66
CA LEU A 60 10.89 -11.06 -2.72
C LEU A 60 10.66 -10.44 -1.33
N GLN A 61 9.85 -11.09 -0.47
CA GLN A 61 9.59 -10.61 0.88
C GLN A 61 10.88 -10.57 1.72
N HIS A 62 11.69 -11.62 1.67
CA HIS A 62 12.97 -11.66 2.37
C HIS A 62 13.89 -10.52 1.92
N ARG A 63 14.03 -10.31 0.61
CA ARG A 63 14.88 -9.26 0.05
C ARG A 63 14.38 -7.85 0.33
N LEU A 64 13.07 -7.68 0.42
CA LEU A 64 12.44 -6.42 0.84
C LEU A 64 12.70 -6.13 2.32
N LEU A 65 12.65 -7.14 3.17
CA LEU A 65 12.92 -7.00 4.61
C LEU A 65 14.39 -6.63 4.87
N GLU A 66 15.32 -7.21 4.12
CA GLU A 66 16.77 -6.90 4.21
C GLU A 66 17.19 -5.68 3.38
N GLY A 67 16.26 -5.08 2.64
CA GLY A 67 16.52 -3.93 1.78
C GLY A 67 16.64 -2.61 2.56
N THR A 68 16.98 -1.55 1.83
CA THR A 68 16.96 -0.18 2.34
C THR A 68 16.08 0.68 1.42
N PRO A 69 14.93 1.20 1.91
CA PRO A 69 14.34 0.94 3.23
C PRO A 69 13.88 -0.53 3.40
N PRO A 70 13.83 -1.05 4.64
CA PRO A 70 13.23 -2.35 4.92
C PRO A 70 11.71 -2.25 4.73
N VAL A 71 11.14 -3.20 3.99
CA VAL A 71 9.70 -3.22 3.68
C VAL A 71 9.09 -4.52 4.19
N ILE A 72 8.09 -4.39 5.06
CA ILE A 72 7.26 -5.51 5.51
C ILE A 72 6.01 -5.55 4.64
N ALA A 73 5.76 -6.69 4.02
CA ALA A 73 4.60 -6.93 3.18
C ALA A 73 3.89 -8.21 3.62
N ARG A 74 2.57 -8.30 3.37
CA ARG A 74 1.79 -9.52 3.60
C ARG A 74 1.96 -10.46 2.41
N MET A 75 2.00 -11.76 2.64
CA MET A 75 1.87 -12.75 1.58
C MET A 75 0.49 -13.38 1.58
N GLU A 76 -0.11 -13.54 0.41
CA GLU A 76 -1.40 -14.21 0.25
C GLU A 76 -1.52 -14.80 -1.15
N GLY A 77 -1.89 -16.09 -1.25
CA GLY A 77 -2.10 -16.75 -2.54
C GLY A 77 -0.90 -16.73 -3.49
N GLY A 78 0.32 -16.82 -2.94
CA GLY A 78 1.57 -16.75 -3.72
C GLY A 78 1.94 -15.36 -4.22
N ARG A 79 1.31 -14.31 -3.69
CA ARG A 79 1.53 -12.90 -4.08
C ARG A 79 2.00 -12.11 -2.89
N LEU A 80 2.75 -11.05 -3.16
CA LEU A 80 3.16 -10.08 -2.15
C LEU A 80 2.19 -8.90 -2.17
N LEU A 81 1.60 -8.55 -1.03
CA LEU A 81 0.61 -7.49 -0.87
C LEU A 81 1.20 -6.31 -0.09
N LEU A 82 1.11 -5.13 -0.69
CA LEU A 82 1.46 -3.84 -0.09
C LEU A 82 0.16 -3.10 0.28
N ASP A 83 -0.12 -2.97 1.58
CA ASP A 83 -1.30 -2.27 2.09
C ASP A 83 -1.00 -0.77 2.22
N VAL A 84 -1.57 0.06 1.34
CA VAL A 84 -1.26 1.50 1.33
C VAL A 84 -1.86 2.25 2.51
N ARG A 85 -2.71 1.62 3.33
CA ARG A 85 -3.19 2.22 4.58
C ARG A 85 -2.06 2.41 5.58
N THR A 86 -0.99 1.61 5.47
CA THR A 86 0.20 1.70 6.35
C THR A 86 1.36 2.45 5.71
N ILE A 87 1.17 3.04 4.53
CA ILE A 87 2.23 3.70 3.74
C ILE A 87 1.83 5.15 3.51
N ARG A 88 2.71 6.09 3.84
CA ARG A 88 2.48 7.53 3.60
C ARG A 88 2.69 7.89 2.14
N GLU A 89 2.11 9.00 1.70
CA GLU A 89 2.20 9.46 0.30
C GLU A 89 3.66 9.70 -0.12
N GLU A 90 4.45 10.31 0.76
CA GLU A 90 5.86 10.60 0.55
C GLU A 90 6.76 9.35 0.49
N GLU A 91 6.28 8.20 0.97
CA GLU A 91 7.03 6.94 0.98
C GLU A 91 6.83 6.13 -0.32
N LEU A 92 5.84 6.46 -1.15
CA LEU A 92 5.47 5.66 -2.32
C LEU A 92 6.60 5.50 -3.34
N GLU A 93 7.36 6.56 -3.61
CA GLU A 93 8.49 6.52 -4.55
C GLU A 93 9.63 5.65 -4.02
N ALA A 94 9.99 5.83 -2.75
CA ALA A 94 11.03 5.05 -2.09
C ALA A 94 10.66 3.56 -2.01
N LEU A 95 9.39 3.26 -1.71
CA LEU A 95 8.85 1.90 -1.71
C LEU A 95 8.90 1.27 -3.11
N ALA A 96 8.42 1.97 -4.15
CA ALA A 96 8.44 1.44 -5.51
C ALA A 96 9.88 1.14 -5.99
N GLU A 97 10.83 1.98 -5.60
CA GLU A 97 12.25 1.75 -5.87
C GLU A 97 12.84 0.57 -5.10
N ALA A 98 12.50 0.41 -3.82
CA ALA A 98 12.90 -0.74 -3.01
C ALA A 98 12.42 -2.06 -3.63
N VAL A 99 11.17 -2.11 -4.10
CA VAL A 99 10.62 -3.29 -4.80
C VAL A 99 11.38 -3.58 -6.10
N ARG A 100 11.71 -2.55 -6.87
CA ARG A 100 12.48 -2.70 -8.12
C ARG A 100 13.89 -3.25 -7.87
N ILE A 101 14.57 -2.76 -6.83
CA ILE A 101 15.89 -3.26 -6.42
C ILE A 101 15.79 -4.71 -5.93
N ALA A 102 14.84 -5.00 -5.04
CA ALA A 102 14.61 -6.35 -4.51
C ALA A 102 14.25 -7.35 -5.63
N ARG A 103 13.57 -6.91 -6.69
CA ARG A 103 13.29 -7.75 -7.86
C ARG A 103 14.52 -8.02 -8.72
N ARG A 104 15.41 -7.04 -8.93
CA ARG A 104 16.63 -7.24 -9.73
C ARG A 104 17.66 -8.15 -9.08
N LYS A 105 17.71 -8.21 -7.75
CA LYS A 105 18.56 -9.18 -7.02
C LYS A 105 18.25 -10.64 -7.37
N ASP A 106 17.04 -10.92 -7.88
CA ASP A 106 16.64 -12.23 -8.41
C ASP A 106 17.41 -12.62 -9.67
N LEU A 107 17.58 -11.67 -10.60
CA LEU A 107 18.28 -11.87 -11.87
C LEU A 107 19.80 -11.99 -11.69
N ALA A 108 20.37 -11.32 -10.68
CA ALA A 108 21.81 -11.32 -10.43
C ALA A 108 22.31 -12.59 -9.70
N LEU A 109 21.41 -13.36 -9.06
CA LEU A 109 21.73 -14.63 -8.40
C LEU A 109 21.46 -15.87 -9.28
N MET A 110 21.00 -15.64 -10.51
CA MET A 110 20.76 -16.69 -11.53
C MET A 110 21.87 -16.79 -12.59
N VAL A 111 23.03 -16.15 -12.36
CA VAL A 111 24.24 -16.21 -13.21
C VAL A 111 25.38 -16.82 -12.41
#